data_AF-A0A3P1W2A5-F1
#
_entry.id   AF-A0A3P1W2A5-F1
#
_cell.length_a   1.000
_cell.length_b   1.000
_cell.length_c   1.000
_cell.angle_alpha   90.00
_cell.angle_beta   90.00
_cell.angle_gamma   90.00
#
_symmetry.space_group_name_H-M   'P 1'
#
loop_
_entity.id
_entity.type
_entity.pdbx_description
1 polymer ?
#
loop_
_entity_poly.entity_id
_entity_poly.type
_entity_poly.pdbx_seq_one_letter_code
_entity_poly.pdbx_strand_id
1 'polypeptide(L)'
;MKKIVMLFCLLMCMSLFSNEKNISVVVEPTFTISKEELKNENQKILEEIKKEFIGSKIAQSMNFDMLSSVENLEGIQKEMITKVFETVFKYTKVEVSEINYVSPHKAYLTIIVKTPDILGNMDKLQEKIEEKLLSNIGDMDYFEKNKNLSMEEVEKKIQKKMIEDVFKLMEEENAKITKENKYLINNFIVKVEKKANNWKINNNIFKVMRSY
;
A
#
# COMPACT_ATOMS: atom_id res chain seq x y z
N MET A 1 -19.76 -15.70 -0.06
CA MET A 1 -19.19 -14.53 0.64
C MET A 1 -17.72 -14.26 0.28
N LYS A 2 -16.78 -15.19 0.42
CA LYS A 2 -15.35 -14.98 0.04
C LYS A 2 -15.13 -14.50 -1.41
N LYS A 3 -15.88 -15.04 -2.38
CA LYS A 3 -15.82 -14.61 -3.80
C LYS A 3 -16.39 -13.19 -4.05
N ILE A 4 -17.34 -12.74 -3.22
CA ILE A 4 -17.95 -11.40 -3.33
C ILE A 4 -17.02 -10.35 -2.70
N VAL A 5 -16.38 -10.65 -1.56
CA VAL A 5 -15.39 -9.75 -0.92
C VAL A 5 -14.14 -9.56 -1.78
N MET A 6 -13.71 -10.61 -2.49
CA MET A 6 -12.57 -10.55 -3.42
C MET A 6 -12.90 -9.73 -4.68
N LEU A 7 -14.13 -9.85 -5.21
CA LEU A 7 -14.62 -9.02 -6.31
C LEU A 7 -14.77 -7.54 -5.87
N PHE A 8 -15.18 -7.30 -4.62
CA PHE A 8 -15.29 -5.97 -4.02
C PHE A 8 -13.91 -5.32 -3.78
N CYS A 9 -12.90 -6.10 -3.41
CA CYS A 9 -11.51 -5.62 -3.31
C CYS A 9 -10.92 -5.32 -4.70
N LEU A 10 -11.18 -6.16 -5.71
CA LEU A 10 -10.80 -5.90 -7.11
C LEU A 10 -11.48 -4.64 -7.68
N LEU A 11 -12.75 -4.41 -7.32
CA LEU A 11 -13.49 -3.20 -7.70
C LEU A 11 -12.97 -1.93 -6.98
N MET A 12 -12.51 -2.03 -5.73
CA MET A 12 -11.84 -0.92 -5.04
C MET A 12 -10.42 -0.64 -5.56
N CYS A 13 -9.72 -1.64 -6.09
CA CYS A 13 -8.46 -1.40 -6.81
C CYS A 13 -8.68 -0.64 -8.14
N MET A 14 -9.86 -0.77 -8.77
CA MET A 14 -10.18 -0.01 -9.99
C MET A 14 -10.47 1.47 -9.72
N SER A 15 -10.84 1.86 -8.50
CA SER A 15 -10.99 3.27 -8.12
C SER A 15 -9.68 3.96 -7.75
N LEU A 16 -8.56 3.21 -7.65
CA LEU A 16 -7.23 3.78 -7.41
C LEU A 16 -6.81 4.78 -8.50
N PHE A 17 -7.37 4.68 -9.70
CA PHE A 17 -7.08 5.62 -10.81
C PHE A 17 -8.36 6.30 -11.32
N SER A 18 -9.27 6.61 -10.40
CA SER A 18 -10.48 7.38 -10.67
C SER A 18 -10.15 8.84 -10.97
N ASN A 19 -9.71 9.12 -12.21
CA ASN A 19 -10.11 10.25 -13.06
C ASN A 19 -8.99 10.59 -14.05
N GLU A 20 -8.98 9.94 -15.23
CA GLU A 20 -8.25 10.47 -16.40
C GLU A 20 -8.60 11.94 -16.70
N LYS A 21 -9.78 12.41 -16.25
CA LYS A 21 -10.26 13.78 -16.41
C LYS A 21 -9.46 14.86 -15.68
N ASN A 22 -8.61 14.52 -14.70
CA ASN A 22 -7.88 15.52 -13.88
C ASN A 22 -6.36 15.42 -14.01
N ILE A 23 -5.84 14.64 -14.96
CA ILE A 23 -4.39 14.49 -15.17
C ILE A 23 -3.91 15.68 -16.00
N SER A 24 -3.07 16.53 -15.41
CA SER A 24 -2.34 17.57 -16.14
C SER A 24 -1.32 16.89 -17.07
N VAL A 25 -1.28 17.30 -18.35
CA VAL A 25 -0.29 16.76 -19.30
C VAL A 25 0.49 17.92 -19.88
N VAL A 26 1.80 17.90 -19.60
CA VAL A 26 2.75 18.91 -20.06
C VAL A 26 3.71 18.25 -21.05
N VAL A 27 3.94 18.90 -22.18
CA VAL A 27 4.85 18.45 -23.23
C VAL A 27 5.88 19.54 -23.43
N GLU A 28 7.16 19.23 -23.22
CA GLU A 28 8.23 20.18 -23.49
C GLU A 28 8.25 20.60 -24.98
N PRO A 29 8.54 21.86 -25.29
CA PRO A 29 8.49 22.38 -26.66
C PRO A 29 9.58 21.80 -27.59
N THR A 30 10.47 20.98 -27.05
CA THR A 30 11.62 20.38 -27.73
C THR A 30 11.23 19.24 -28.67
N PHE A 31 10.00 18.75 -28.59
CA PHE A 31 9.48 17.73 -29.50
C PHE A 31 7.97 17.90 -29.73
N THR A 32 7.48 17.29 -30.81
CA THR A 32 6.06 17.30 -31.16
C THR A 32 5.50 15.90 -31.02
N ILE A 33 4.30 15.79 -30.46
CA ILE A 33 3.54 14.55 -30.35
C ILE A 33 2.07 14.84 -30.69
N SER A 34 1.44 13.95 -31.46
CA SER A 34 0.03 14.13 -31.80
C SER A 34 -0.86 13.86 -30.57
N LYS A 35 -2.09 14.41 -30.58
CA LYS A 35 -3.05 14.17 -29.49
C LYS A 35 -3.41 12.69 -29.33
N GLU A 36 -3.45 11.94 -30.43
CA GLU A 36 -3.78 10.52 -30.43
C GLU A 36 -2.63 9.68 -29.85
N GLU A 37 -1.40 9.96 -30.27
CA GLU A 37 -0.20 9.34 -29.69
C GLU A 37 -0.10 9.67 -28.20
N LEU A 38 -0.31 10.93 -27.80
CA LEU A 38 -0.25 11.36 -26.41
C LEU A 38 -1.28 10.61 -25.55
N LYS A 39 -2.51 10.43 -26.03
CA LYS A 39 -3.54 9.64 -25.34
C LYS A 39 -3.10 8.18 -25.17
N ASN A 40 -2.58 7.56 -26.22
CA ASN A 40 -2.09 6.18 -26.18
C ASN A 40 -0.91 6.01 -25.21
N GLU A 41 0.05 6.93 -25.23
CA GLU A 41 1.22 6.89 -24.34
C GLU A 41 0.83 7.12 -22.88
N ASN A 42 -0.09 8.06 -22.60
CA ASN A 42 -0.64 8.26 -21.26
C ASN A 42 -1.28 6.97 -20.73
N GLN A 43 -2.11 6.30 -21.54
CA GLN A 43 -2.75 5.05 -21.14
C GLN A 43 -1.72 3.98 -20.79
N LYS A 44 -0.69 3.80 -21.60
CA LYS A 44 0.38 2.83 -21.34
C LYS A 44 1.15 3.14 -20.04
N ILE A 45 1.45 4.41 -19.78
CA ILE A 45 2.10 4.84 -18.53
C ILE A 45 1.21 4.50 -17.34
N LEU A 46 -0.07 4.85 -17.40
CA LEU A 46 -1.03 4.59 -16.32
C LEU A 46 -1.21 3.08 -16.07
N GLU A 47 -1.21 2.26 -17.12
CA GLU A 47 -1.23 0.81 -17.00
C GLU A 47 0.04 0.26 -16.32
N GLU A 48 1.21 0.83 -16.61
CA GLU A 48 2.45 0.39 -15.96
C GLU A 48 2.49 0.79 -14.49
N ILE A 49 2.04 2.00 -14.16
CA ILE A 49 1.86 2.45 -12.76
C ILE A 49 0.86 1.53 -12.06
N LYS A 50 -0.29 1.24 -12.69
CA LYS A 50 -1.25 0.26 -12.15
C LYS A 50 -0.60 -1.09 -11.87
N LYS A 51 0.22 -1.62 -12.77
CA LYS A 51 0.87 -2.93 -12.54
C LYS A 51 1.85 -2.89 -11.38
N GLU A 52 2.67 -1.84 -11.30
CA GLU A 52 3.66 -1.71 -10.22
C GLU A 52 2.98 -1.54 -8.85
N PHE A 53 1.84 -0.85 -8.81
CA PHE A 53 1.10 -0.58 -7.57
C PHE A 53 0.06 -1.66 -7.18
N ILE A 54 -0.69 -2.24 -8.13
CA ILE A 54 -1.68 -3.32 -7.88
C ILE A 54 -0.99 -4.68 -7.70
N GLY A 55 0.19 -4.88 -8.31
CA GLY A 55 0.90 -6.16 -8.33
C GLY A 55 1.66 -6.54 -7.06
N SER A 56 1.27 -6.06 -5.87
CA SER A 56 1.91 -6.38 -4.57
C SER A 56 3.40 -6.00 -4.42
N LYS A 57 4.00 -5.30 -5.38
CA LYS A 57 5.40 -4.87 -5.32
C LYS A 57 5.65 -3.62 -4.49
N ILE A 58 4.63 -2.90 -4.03
CA ILE A 58 4.83 -1.70 -3.19
C ILE A 58 5.51 -2.05 -1.86
N ALA A 59 5.13 -3.17 -1.24
CA ALA A 59 5.83 -3.70 -0.08
C ALA A 59 7.30 -4.00 -0.39
N GLN A 60 7.65 -4.28 -1.66
CA GLN A 60 9.00 -4.50 -2.19
C GLN A 60 9.71 -3.23 -2.69
N SER A 61 8.97 -2.17 -3.05
CA SER A 61 9.49 -1.00 -3.77
C SER A 61 9.48 0.30 -2.97
N MET A 62 8.76 0.39 -1.85
CA MET A 62 8.94 1.47 -0.88
C MET A 62 10.25 1.26 -0.12
N ASN A 63 11.31 1.90 -0.62
CA ASN A 63 12.66 2.02 -0.07
C ASN A 63 13.20 0.83 0.75
N PHE A 64 14.17 0.18 0.09
CA PHE A 64 15.08 -0.88 0.51
C PHE A 64 15.65 -0.80 1.93
N ASP A 65 15.61 0.33 2.63
CA ASP A 65 16.17 0.47 3.99
C ASP A 65 15.27 -0.16 5.06
N MET A 66 13.94 -0.04 4.94
CA MET A 66 13.02 -0.69 5.88
C MET A 66 12.88 -2.19 5.54
N LEU A 67 13.06 -2.56 4.28
CA LEU A 67 12.99 -3.94 3.81
C LEU A 67 14.29 -4.73 4.02
N SER A 68 15.47 -4.12 3.88
CA SER A 68 16.74 -4.72 4.27
C SER A 68 16.78 -5.01 5.77
N SER A 69 16.09 -4.18 6.57
CA SER A 69 15.81 -4.44 7.98
C SER A 69 14.87 -5.63 8.19
N VAL A 70 14.03 -5.98 7.21
CA VAL A 70 13.07 -7.10 7.21
C VAL A 70 13.63 -8.39 6.61
N GLU A 71 14.58 -8.30 5.68
CA GLU A 71 15.27 -9.46 5.10
C GLU A 71 16.04 -10.25 6.15
N ASN A 72 16.54 -9.57 7.18
CA ASN A 72 17.20 -10.17 8.35
C ASN A 72 16.22 -10.64 9.44
N LEU A 73 14.90 -10.47 9.25
CA LEU A 73 13.89 -10.94 10.21
C LEU A 73 13.43 -12.33 9.84
N GLU A 74 13.39 -13.21 10.83
CA GLU A 74 12.90 -14.57 10.68
C GLU A 74 11.61 -14.81 11.44
N GLY A 75 10.82 -15.78 10.97
CA GLY A 75 9.60 -16.23 11.65
C GLY A 75 8.52 -15.15 11.79
N ILE A 76 7.98 -15.04 13.01
CA ILE A 76 6.79 -14.24 13.34
C ILE A 76 6.98 -12.74 13.08
N GLN A 77 8.19 -12.21 13.26
CA GLN A 77 8.45 -10.78 13.08
C GLN A 77 8.31 -10.37 11.60
N LYS A 78 8.80 -11.22 10.68
CA LYS A 78 8.63 -11.03 9.25
C LYS A 78 7.15 -11.13 8.84
N GLU A 79 6.43 -12.10 9.40
CA GLU A 79 4.98 -12.24 9.16
C GLU A 79 4.20 -11.01 9.62
N MET A 80 4.51 -10.49 10.81
CA MET A 80 3.91 -9.28 11.35
C MET A 80 4.16 -8.07 10.44
N ILE A 81 5.42 -7.79 10.12
CA ILE A 81 5.73 -6.60 9.30
C ILE A 81 5.12 -6.71 7.91
N THR A 82 5.15 -7.89 7.30
CA THR A 82 4.51 -8.13 6.00
C THR A 82 3.01 -7.82 6.06
N LYS A 83 2.31 -8.35 7.07
CA LYS A 83 0.87 -8.10 7.25
C LYS A 83 0.54 -6.64 7.57
N VAL A 84 1.37 -5.95 8.34
CA VAL A 84 1.22 -4.49 8.59
C VAL A 84 1.23 -3.75 7.25
N PHE A 85 2.24 -4.01 6.40
CA PHE A 85 2.33 -3.40 5.09
C PHE A 85 1.13 -3.76 4.22
N GLU A 86 0.76 -5.03 4.13
CA GLU A 86 -0.41 -5.48 3.35
C GLU A 86 -1.70 -4.76 3.77
N THR A 87 -1.97 -4.67 5.07
CA THR A 87 -3.14 -3.96 5.61
C THR A 87 -3.10 -2.48 5.26
N VAL A 88 -1.99 -1.78 5.47
CA VAL A 88 -1.89 -0.34 5.14
C VAL A 88 -2.03 -0.11 3.63
N PHE A 89 -1.40 -0.94 2.79
CA PHE A 89 -1.46 -0.80 1.34
C PHE A 89 -2.83 -1.05 0.77
N LYS A 90 -3.59 -2.00 1.34
CA LYS A 90 -4.96 -2.27 0.92
C LYS A 90 -5.85 -1.02 0.91
N TYR A 91 -5.60 -0.08 1.82
CA TYR A 91 -6.37 1.16 1.98
C TYR A 91 -5.64 2.39 1.40
N THR A 92 -4.43 2.23 0.86
CA THR A 92 -3.67 3.30 0.25
C THR A 92 -4.20 3.61 -1.15
N LYS A 93 -4.37 4.90 -1.47
CA LYS A 93 -4.75 5.36 -2.82
C LYS A 93 -3.55 5.98 -3.53
N VAL A 94 -3.45 5.76 -4.83
CA VAL A 94 -2.31 6.24 -5.65
C VAL A 94 -2.85 6.89 -6.90
N GLU A 95 -2.65 8.18 -7.03
CA GLU A 95 -3.18 8.98 -8.13
C GLU A 95 -2.02 9.59 -8.92
N VAL A 96 -2.10 9.59 -10.25
CA VAL A 96 -1.18 10.38 -11.09
C VAL A 96 -1.84 11.73 -11.32
N SER A 97 -1.25 12.81 -10.83
CA SER A 97 -1.79 14.16 -10.98
C SER A 97 -1.24 14.89 -12.22
N GLU A 98 0.00 14.58 -12.61
CA GLU A 98 0.64 15.19 -13.77
C GLU A 98 1.55 14.21 -14.51
N ILE A 99 1.59 14.33 -15.83
CA ILE A 99 2.56 13.70 -16.73
C ILE A 99 3.30 14.80 -17.49
N ASN A 100 4.58 14.98 -17.19
CA ASN A 100 5.45 15.92 -17.87
C ASN A 100 6.41 15.19 -18.80
N TYR A 101 6.14 15.24 -20.10
CA TYR A 101 7.00 14.65 -21.12
C TYR A 101 8.14 15.60 -21.49
N VAL A 102 9.38 15.11 -21.33
CA VAL A 102 10.61 15.84 -21.71
C VAL A 102 11.19 15.32 -23.03
N SER A 103 10.74 14.14 -23.48
CA SER A 103 11.01 13.62 -24.82
C SER A 103 10.00 12.52 -25.17
N PRO A 104 9.97 12.02 -26.44
CA PRO A 104 9.15 10.88 -26.83
C PRO A 104 9.44 9.58 -26.06
N HIS A 105 10.52 9.54 -25.27
CA HIS A 105 10.98 8.36 -24.55
C HIS A 105 11.15 8.59 -23.05
N LYS A 106 10.79 9.76 -22.53
CA LYS A 106 11.00 10.10 -21.13
C LYS A 106 9.93 11.06 -20.63
N ALA A 107 9.37 10.75 -19.46
CA ALA A 107 8.46 11.63 -18.75
C ALA A 107 8.74 11.59 -17.24
N TYR A 108 8.26 12.61 -16.55
CA TYR A 108 8.18 12.69 -15.10
C TYR A 108 6.72 12.70 -14.69
N LEU A 109 6.38 11.88 -13.70
CA LEU A 109 5.04 11.75 -13.17
C LEU A 109 5.00 12.37 -11.79
N THR A 110 4.01 13.20 -11.54
CA THR A 110 3.64 13.59 -10.18
C THR A 110 2.62 12.58 -9.67
N ILE A 111 2.99 11.82 -8.64
CA ILE A 111 2.16 10.79 -8.02
C ILE A 111 1.77 11.25 -6.63
N ILE A 112 0.48 11.21 -6.34
CA ILE A 112 -0.09 11.48 -5.03
C ILE A 112 -0.42 10.14 -4.38
N VAL A 113 0.25 9.80 -3.27
CA VAL A 113 -0.07 8.63 -2.45
C VAL A 113 -0.81 9.11 -1.21
N LYS A 114 -2.00 8.56 -1.00
CA LYS A 114 -2.87 8.84 0.15
C LYS A 114 -2.91 7.59 1.02
N THR A 115 -2.22 7.62 2.14
CA THR A 115 -2.17 6.53 3.11
C THR A 115 -3.10 6.85 4.27
N PRO A 116 -3.90 5.91 4.80
CA PRO A 116 -4.74 6.17 5.96
C PRO A 116 -3.93 6.77 7.11
N ASP A 117 -4.42 7.83 7.73
CA ASP A 117 -3.76 8.46 8.88
C ASP A 117 -3.98 7.65 10.17
N ILE A 118 -3.25 6.56 10.30
CA ILE A 118 -3.26 5.73 11.52
C ILE A 118 -2.55 6.48 12.66
N LEU A 119 -1.54 7.29 12.34
CA LEU A 119 -0.74 8.03 13.32
C LEU A 119 -1.58 9.00 14.15
N GLY A 120 -2.56 9.66 13.53
CA GLY A 120 -3.52 10.52 14.22
C GLY A 120 -4.40 9.81 15.27
N ASN A 121 -4.38 8.47 15.35
CA ASN A 121 -5.16 7.68 16.31
C ASN A 121 -4.33 6.55 16.99
N MET A 122 -3.00 6.66 16.99
CA MET A 122 -2.11 5.60 17.52
C MET A 122 -2.35 5.30 18.99
N ASP A 123 -2.56 6.32 19.83
CA ASP A 123 -2.77 6.12 21.27
C ASP A 123 -4.00 5.23 21.53
N LYS A 124 -5.12 5.48 20.82
CA LYS A 124 -6.33 4.67 20.96
C LYS A 124 -6.19 3.28 20.34
N LEU A 125 -5.43 3.16 19.26
CA LEU A 125 -5.13 1.86 18.66
C LEU A 125 -4.26 1.02 19.62
N GLN A 126 -3.28 1.65 20.28
CA GLN A 126 -2.44 1.02 21.28
C GLN A 126 -3.26 0.54 22.48
N GLU A 127 -4.13 1.39 23.04
CA GLU A 127 -5.03 1.00 24.15
C GLU A 127 -5.88 -0.23 23.78
N LYS A 128 -6.50 -0.23 22.59
CA LYS A 128 -7.29 -1.37 22.11
C LYS A 128 -6.47 -2.64 21.91
N ILE A 129 -5.23 -2.51 21.43
CA ILE A 129 -4.30 -3.63 21.29
C ILE A 129 -3.97 -4.19 22.67
N GLU A 130 -3.62 -3.34 23.64
CA GLU A 130 -3.29 -3.74 25.00
C GLU A 130 -4.46 -4.46 25.68
N GLU A 131 -5.68 -3.90 25.62
CA GLU A 131 -6.89 -4.55 26.14
C GLU A 131 -7.12 -5.93 25.52
N LYS A 132 -6.92 -6.04 24.19
CA LYS A 132 -7.12 -7.29 23.46
C LYS A 132 -6.08 -8.35 23.81
N LEU A 133 -4.81 -7.94 23.98
CA LEU A 133 -3.73 -8.83 24.42
C LEU A 133 -3.98 -9.35 25.83
N LEU A 134 -4.39 -8.49 26.78
CA LEU A 134 -4.74 -8.89 28.14
C LEU A 134 -5.89 -9.91 28.16
N SER A 135 -6.92 -9.71 27.33
CA SER A 135 -8.05 -10.65 27.24
C SER A 135 -7.63 -12.04 26.75
N ASN A 136 -6.62 -12.12 25.87
CA ASN A 136 -6.11 -13.39 25.34
C ASN A 136 -5.26 -14.16 26.36
N ILE A 137 -4.60 -13.47 27.30
CA ILE A 137 -3.82 -14.09 28.37
C ILE A 137 -4.76 -14.72 29.43
N GLY A 138 -5.93 -14.12 29.65
CA GLY A 138 -6.94 -14.59 30.61
C GLY A 138 -7.93 -15.64 30.08
N ASP A 139 -7.82 -16.07 28.81
CA ASP A 139 -8.74 -17.01 28.16
C ASP A 139 -8.49 -18.47 28.60
N MET A 140 -8.96 -18.82 29.80
CA MET A 140 -8.79 -20.16 30.40
C MET A 140 -9.39 -21.28 29.54
N ASP A 141 -10.49 -21.00 28.83
CA ASP A 141 -11.13 -21.93 27.89
C ASP A 141 -10.18 -22.31 26.74
N TYR A 142 -9.33 -21.37 26.30
CA TYR A 142 -8.35 -21.63 25.26
C TYR A 142 -7.26 -22.60 25.72
N PHE A 143 -6.76 -22.42 26.95
CA PHE A 143 -5.79 -23.34 27.54
C PHE A 143 -6.40 -24.72 27.77
N GLU A 144 -7.64 -24.80 28.26
CA GLU A 144 -8.32 -26.07 28.48
C GLU A 144 -8.56 -26.84 27.19
N LYS A 145 -8.93 -26.16 26.10
CA LYS A 145 -9.10 -26.75 24.76
C LYS A 145 -7.80 -27.26 24.13
N ASN A 146 -6.64 -26.79 24.60
CA ASN A 146 -5.33 -27.14 24.08
C ASN A 146 -4.46 -27.93 25.09
N LYS A 147 -5.03 -28.42 26.20
CA LYS A 147 -4.31 -29.14 27.28
C LYS A 147 -3.52 -30.37 26.86
N ASN A 148 -3.80 -30.92 25.68
CA ASN A 148 -3.14 -32.11 25.12
C ASN A 148 -1.91 -31.77 24.28
N LEU A 149 -1.61 -30.48 24.09
CA LEU A 149 -0.44 -30.01 23.35
C LEU A 149 0.72 -29.72 24.29
N SER A 150 1.93 -29.72 23.75
CA SER A 150 3.08 -29.20 24.50
C SER A 150 2.91 -27.69 24.76
N MET A 151 3.52 -27.19 25.84
CA MET A 151 3.48 -25.76 26.16
C MET A 151 4.01 -24.90 25.01
N GLU A 152 5.03 -25.37 24.29
CA GLU A 152 5.59 -24.67 23.11
C GLU A 152 4.56 -24.53 21.98
N GLU A 153 3.75 -25.56 21.73
CA GLU A 153 2.69 -25.50 20.73
C GLU A 153 1.53 -24.59 21.17
N VAL A 154 1.20 -24.58 22.45
CA VAL A 154 0.20 -23.67 23.03
C VAL A 154 0.66 -22.22 22.89
N GLU A 155 1.90 -21.92 23.25
CA GLU A 155 2.51 -20.59 23.13
C GLU A 155 2.50 -20.08 21.68
N LYS A 156 2.92 -20.90 20.71
CA LYS A 156 2.88 -20.53 19.28
C LYS A 156 1.48 -20.20 18.81
N LYS A 157 0.47 -20.97 19.24
CA LYS A 157 -0.92 -20.68 18.86
C LYS A 157 -1.47 -19.43 19.53
N ILE A 158 -1.11 -19.13 20.79
CA ILE A 158 -1.47 -17.89 21.48
C ILE A 158 -0.86 -16.69 20.75
N GLN A 159 0.43 -16.75 20.44
CA GLN A 159 1.12 -15.69 19.68
C GLN A 159 0.43 -15.45 18.33
N LYS A 160 0.08 -16.52 17.60
CA LYS A 160 -0.66 -16.40 16.34
C LYS A 160 -2.03 -15.76 16.51
N LYS A 161 -2.79 -16.15 17.54
CA LYS A 161 -4.11 -15.55 17.84
C LYS A 161 -3.98 -14.06 18.16
N MET A 162 -2.99 -13.69 18.98
CA MET A 162 -2.69 -12.29 19.32
C MET A 162 -2.37 -11.47 18.07
N ILE A 163 -1.54 -12.02 17.17
CA ILE A 163 -1.22 -11.39 15.89
C ILE A 163 -2.48 -11.16 15.04
N GLU A 164 -3.31 -12.18 14.89
CA GLU A 164 -4.55 -12.10 14.11
C GLU A 164 -5.53 -11.06 14.68
N ASP A 165 -5.65 -10.99 16.00
CA ASP A 165 -6.50 -10.01 16.68
C ASP A 165 -6.00 -8.57 16.49
N VAL A 166 -4.69 -8.34 16.63
CA VAL A 166 -4.07 -7.02 16.38
C VAL A 166 -4.33 -6.58 14.94
N PHE A 167 -4.15 -7.47 13.97
CA PHE A 167 -4.40 -7.14 12.56
C PHE A 167 -5.87 -6.87 12.27
N LYS A 168 -6.78 -7.59 12.92
CA LYS A 168 -8.21 -7.30 12.77
C LYS A 168 -8.57 -5.91 13.27
N LEU A 169 -8.01 -5.48 14.40
CA LEU A 169 -8.19 -4.11 14.91
C LEU A 169 -7.61 -3.07 13.95
N MET A 170 -6.41 -3.31 13.41
CA MET A 170 -5.80 -2.43 12.41
C MET A 170 -6.66 -2.32 11.14
N GLU A 171 -7.21 -3.44 10.67
CA GLU A 171 -8.09 -3.49 9.50
C GLU A 171 -9.37 -2.66 9.73
N GLU A 172 -9.98 -2.80 10.91
CA GLU A 172 -11.19 -2.07 11.31
C GLU A 172 -10.94 -0.56 11.41
N GLU A 173 -9.85 -0.14 12.04
CA GLU A 173 -9.47 1.28 12.14
C GLU A 173 -9.11 1.86 10.77
N ASN A 174 -8.35 1.14 9.94
CA ASN A 174 -8.05 1.59 8.57
C ASN A 174 -9.33 1.74 7.73
N ALA A 175 -10.27 0.81 7.84
CA ALA A 175 -11.56 0.91 7.15
C ALA A 175 -12.37 2.14 7.61
N LYS A 176 -12.33 2.46 8.90
CA LYS A 176 -12.99 3.66 9.45
C LYS A 176 -12.34 4.94 8.96
N ILE A 177 -11.03 5.07 9.08
CA ILE A 177 -10.23 6.22 8.61
C ILE A 177 -10.47 6.45 7.11
N THR A 178 -10.48 5.38 6.33
CA THR A 178 -10.77 5.40 4.88
C THR A 178 -12.16 5.96 4.59
N LYS A 179 -13.19 5.55 5.34
CA LYS A 179 -14.57 6.07 5.22
C LYS A 179 -14.67 7.54 5.60
N GLU A 180 -13.89 7.97 6.59
CA GLU A 180 -13.80 9.37 7.02
C GLU A 180 -12.93 10.22 6.07
N ASN A 181 -12.36 9.62 5.03
CA ASN A 181 -11.47 10.25 4.06
C ASN A 181 -10.25 10.95 4.70
N LYS A 182 -9.77 10.43 5.83
CA LYS A 182 -8.60 10.94 6.55
C LYS A 182 -7.34 10.24 6.02
N TYR A 183 -6.57 10.93 5.20
CA TYR A 183 -5.34 10.39 4.62
C TYR A 183 -4.16 11.33 4.87
N LEU A 184 -3.00 10.74 5.14
CA LEU A 184 -1.71 11.38 4.94
C LEU A 184 -1.42 11.43 3.44
N ILE A 185 -1.16 12.63 2.93
CA ILE A 185 -0.93 12.87 1.50
C ILE A 185 0.57 13.08 1.27
N ASN A 186 1.15 12.22 0.45
CA ASN A 186 2.56 12.32 0.05
C ASN A 186 2.64 12.47 -1.47
N ASN A 187 3.41 13.47 -1.91
CA ASN A 187 3.63 13.73 -3.33
C ASN A 187 5.04 13.26 -3.72
N PHE A 188 5.11 12.53 -4.83
CA PHE A 188 6.34 11.94 -5.36
C PHE A 188 6.51 12.31 -6.82
N ILE A 189 7.75 12.57 -7.23
CA ILE A 189 8.10 12.70 -8.64
C ILE A 189 8.81 11.42 -9.08
N VAL A 190 8.21 10.73 -10.05
CA VAL A 190 8.72 9.46 -10.57
C VAL A 190 9.13 9.64 -12.02
N LYS A 191 10.36 9.22 -12.33
CA LYS A 191 10.85 9.22 -13.70
C LYS A 191 10.39 7.94 -14.40
N VAL A 192 9.82 8.08 -15.60
CA VAL A 192 9.50 6.96 -16.49
C VAL A 192 10.27 7.08 -17.80
N GLU A 193 10.74 5.94 -18.29
CA GLU A 193 11.51 5.84 -19.55
C GLU A 193 10.91 4.78 -20.46
N LYS A 194 10.81 5.09 -21.75
CA LYS A 194 10.37 4.15 -22.78
C LYS A 194 11.57 3.34 -23.26
N LYS A 195 11.52 2.02 -23.09
CA LYS A 195 12.52 1.06 -23.60
C LYS A 195 11.80 -0.01 -24.41
N ALA A 196 12.20 -0.18 -25.68
CA ALA A 196 11.57 -1.14 -26.60
C ALA A 196 10.04 -1.02 -26.64
N ASN A 197 9.54 0.21 -26.81
CA ASN A 197 8.12 0.59 -26.82
C ASN A 197 7.32 0.39 -25.52
N ASN A 198 7.94 -0.10 -24.45
CA ASN A 198 7.31 -0.23 -23.14
C ASN A 198 7.81 0.86 -22.20
N TRP A 199 6.89 1.50 -21.48
CA TRP A 199 7.25 2.40 -20.39
C TRP A 199 7.76 1.58 -19.21
N LYS A 200 8.81 2.08 -18.57
CA LYS A 200 9.36 1.50 -17.35
C LYS A 200 9.51 2.59 -16.31
N ILE A 201 9.09 2.28 -15.10
CA ILE A 201 9.31 3.12 -13.93
C ILE A 201 10.77 2.98 -13.53
N ASN A 202 11.44 4.12 -13.34
CA ASN A 202 12.75 4.14 -12.72
C ASN A 202 12.54 4.27 -11.20
N ASN A 203 12.93 3.23 -10.47
CA ASN A 203 12.66 3.09 -9.02
C ASN A 203 13.40 4.12 -8.14
N ASN A 204 14.24 4.97 -8.73
CA ASN A 204 14.80 6.11 -8.03
C ASN A 204 13.72 7.18 -7.87
N ILE A 205 12.98 7.10 -6.76
CA ILE A 205 11.99 8.11 -6.37
C ILE A 205 12.73 9.42 -6.10
N PHE A 206 12.50 10.44 -6.94
CA PHE A 206 13.07 11.76 -6.72
C PHE A 206 12.10 12.55 -5.84
N LYS A 207 12.45 12.62 -4.55
CA LYS A 207 11.96 13.60 -3.56
C LYS A 207 10.51 13.38 -3.07
N VAL A 208 10.38 13.08 -1.77
CA VAL A 208 9.11 13.24 -1.03
C VAL A 208 8.92 14.73 -0.79
N MET A 209 7.94 15.37 -1.43
CA MET A 209 7.49 16.68 -0.98
C MET A 209 6.43 16.45 0.10
N ARG A 210 6.84 16.51 1.37
CA ARG A 210 5.90 16.54 2.50
C ARG A 210 5.09 17.83 2.38
N SER A 211 3.80 17.69 2.13
CA SER A 211 2.82 18.76 2.38
C SER A 211 2.34 18.61 3.82
N TYR A 212 2.55 19.66 4.63
CA TYR A 212 2.04 19.80 5.99
C TYR A 212 0.52 20.02 6.00
#